data_AF-A0A521WXL0-F1
#
_entry.id   AF-A0A521WXL0-F1
#
_cell.length_a   1.000
_cell.length_b   1.000
_cell.length_c   1.000
_cell.angle_alpha   90.00
_cell.angle_beta   90.00
_cell.angle_gamma   90.00
#
_symmetry.space_group_name_H-M   'P 1'
#
loop_
_entity.id
_entity.type
_entity.pdbx_description
1 polymer ?
#
loop_
_entity_poly.entity_id
_entity_poly.type
_entity_poly.pdbx_seq_one_letter_code
_entity_poly.pdbx_strand_id
1 'polypeptide(L)'
;MYCLQPDVCVLLNERLWVNDGKKFKESPDLVIEILSPSTEERDRTFKFREYARHGAKEYWLVSPDKSEVEVYQNSEKGFLACSYFYDGREDKHSAIPRCGIRG
;
A
#
# COMPACT_ATOMS: atom_id res chain seq x y z
N MET A 1 13.02 9.86 -12.90
CA MET A 1 11.99 8.81 -13.05
C MET A 1 12.46 7.60 -12.27
N TYR A 2 11.82 7.28 -11.15
CA TYR A 2 12.23 6.18 -10.28
C TYR A 2 11.45 4.93 -10.66
N CYS A 3 12.13 3.79 -10.73
CA CYS A 3 11.48 2.49 -10.82
C CYS A 3 11.29 2.01 -9.37
N LEU A 4 10.04 2.02 -8.89
CA LEU A 4 9.72 1.46 -7.57
C LEU A 4 9.52 -0.04 -7.70
N GLN A 5 9.95 -0.76 -6.67
CA GLN A 5 9.74 -2.20 -6.54
C GLN A 5 9.04 -2.45 -5.21
N PRO A 6 7.77 -2.90 -5.25
CA PRO A 6 7.07 -3.33 -4.06
C PRO A 6 7.46 -4.76 -3.71
N ASP A 7 7.31 -5.14 -2.44
CA ASP A 7 7.48 -6.54 -2.03
C ASP A 7 6.35 -7.41 -2.59
N VAL A 8 5.10 -6.93 -2.48
CA VAL A 8 3.94 -7.58 -3.07
C VAL A 8 3.05 -6.52 -3.72
N CYS A 9 2.46 -6.85 -4.87
CA CYS A 9 1.45 -6.00 -5.49
C CYS A 9 0.37 -6.83 -6.19
N VAL A 10 -0.80 -6.21 -6.36
CA VAL A 10 -1.93 -6.79 -7.09
C VAL A 10 -2.33 -5.86 -8.23
N LEU A 11 -2.56 -6.47 -9.39
CA LEU A 11 -3.16 -5.84 -10.56
C LEU A 11 -4.50 -6.49 -10.83
N LEU A 12 -5.54 -5.68 -10.97
CA LEU A 12 -6.85 -6.17 -11.41
C LEU A 12 -6.81 -6.45 -12.92
N ASN A 13 -7.61 -7.43 -13.37
CA ASN A 13 -7.58 -7.96 -14.75
C ASN A 13 -7.60 -6.87 -15.84
N GLU A 14 -8.31 -5.78 -15.60
CA GLU A 14 -8.44 -4.64 -16.51
C GLU A 14 -7.11 -3.92 -16.81
N ARG A 15 -6.04 -4.17 -16.05
CA ARG A 15 -4.71 -3.54 -16.21
C ARG A 15 -3.61 -4.50 -16.65
N LEU A 16 -3.92 -5.77 -16.88
CA LEU A 16 -2.91 -6.78 -17.24
C LEU A 16 -2.26 -6.53 -18.62
N TRP A 17 -2.93 -5.82 -19.52
CA TRP A 17 -2.46 -5.55 -20.89
C TRP A 17 -1.39 -4.44 -20.99
N VAL A 18 -1.07 -3.75 -19.88
CA VAL A 18 -0.13 -2.61 -19.86
C VAL A 18 1.33 -3.05 -19.62
N ASN A 19 1.58 -4.34 -19.42
CA ASN A 19 2.86 -4.86 -18.98
C ASN A 19 3.69 -5.44 -20.15
N ASP A 20 4.90 -4.93 -20.35
CA ASP A 20 5.87 -5.48 -21.32
C ASP A 20 6.62 -6.73 -20.79
N GLY A 21 6.13 -7.28 -19.67
CA GLY A 21 6.69 -8.42 -18.97
C GLY A 21 7.87 -8.09 -18.05
N LYS A 22 8.34 -6.83 -18.02
CA LYS A 22 9.50 -6.43 -17.19
C LYS A 22 9.22 -5.23 -16.29
N LYS A 23 8.36 -4.30 -16.71
CA LYS A 23 8.02 -3.11 -15.92
C LYS A 23 6.56 -2.72 -16.09
N PHE A 24 5.93 -2.40 -14.96
CA PHE A 24 4.63 -1.74 -14.99
C PHE A 24 4.83 -0.28 -15.39
N LYS A 25 4.11 0.15 -16.43
CA LYS A 25 4.06 1.58 -16.82
C LYS A 25 3.16 2.39 -15.90
N GLU A 26 2.18 1.73 -15.31
CA GLU A 26 1.19 2.29 -14.38
C GLU A 26 1.38 1.70 -12.99
N SER A 27 0.91 2.40 -11.95
CA SER A 27 0.96 1.89 -10.59
C SER A 27 0.04 0.66 -10.41
N PRO A 28 0.44 -0.34 -9.59
CA PRO A 28 -0.45 -1.42 -9.18
C PRO A 28 -1.70 -0.91 -8.47
N ASP A 29 -2.77 -1.70 -8.48
CA ASP A 29 -4.00 -1.36 -7.76
C ASP A 29 -3.77 -1.40 -6.24
N LEU A 30 -3.10 -2.44 -5.76
CA LEU A 30 -2.68 -2.60 -4.37
C LEU A 30 -1.17 -2.79 -4.30
N VAL A 31 -0.55 -2.08 -3.36
CA VAL A 31 0.87 -2.23 -3.01
C VAL A 31 0.98 -2.62 -1.54
N ILE A 32 1.83 -3.60 -1.25
CA ILE A 32 2.11 -4.06 0.11
C ILE A 32 3.63 -4.02 0.29
N GLU A 33 4.08 -3.32 1.32
CA GLU A 33 5.49 -3.30 1.75
C GLU A 33 5.61 -4.02 3.10
N ILE A 34 6.60 -4.89 3.20
CA ILE A 34 6.95 -5.60 4.41
C ILE A 34 8.10 -4.83 5.07
N LEU A 35 7.77 -4.17 6.18
CA LEU A 35 8.70 -3.29 6.86
C LEU A 35 9.88 -4.08 7.44
N SER A 36 11.06 -3.56 7.17
CA SER A 36 12.32 -3.97 7.77
C SER A 36 13.04 -2.75 8.35
N PRO A 37 13.92 -2.91 9.36
CA PRO A 37 14.69 -1.78 9.90
C PRO A 37 15.46 -0.98 8.85
N SER A 38 15.90 -1.64 7.77
CA SER A 38 16.67 -1.02 6.68
C SER A 38 15.83 -0.25 5.66
N THR A 39 14.53 -0.53 5.53
CA THR A 39 13.68 0.04 4.48
C THR A 39 12.51 0.85 5.02
N GLU A 40 12.17 0.72 6.30
CA GLU A 40 10.97 1.30 6.90
C GLU A 40 10.82 2.79 6.65
N GLU A 41 11.90 3.57 6.81
CA GLU A 41 11.85 5.01 6.54
C GLU A 41 11.44 5.29 5.09
N ARG A 42 12.03 4.56 4.14
CA ARG A 42 11.76 4.75 2.71
C ARG A 42 10.36 4.28 2.33
N ASP A 43 9.88 3.18 2.91
CA ASP A 43 8.57 2.61 2.65
C ASP A 43 7.44 3.49 3.23
N ARG A 44 7.69 4.14 4.38
CA ARG A 44 6.76 5.08 5.02
C ARG A 44 6.77 6.50 4.41
N THR A 45 7.84 6.88 3.71
CA THR A 45 7.98 8.26 3.19
C THR A 45 7.99 8.31 1.67
N PHE A 46 9.11 7.94 1.06
CA PHE A 46 9.36 8.12 -0.37
C PHE A 46 8.44 7.23 -1.21
N LYS A 47 8.43 5.91 -0.96
CA LYS A 47 7.59 4.98 -1.72
C LYS A 47 6.11 5.30 -1.51
N PHE A 48 5.69 5.52 -0.27
CA PHE A 48 4.33 5.92 0.10
C PHE A 48 3.81 7.09 -0.75
N ARG A 49 4.59 8.19 -0.81
CA ARG A 49 4.20 9.39 -1.58
C ARG A 49 4.19 9.15 -3.08
N GLU A 50 5.16 8.39 -3.59
CA GLU A 50 5.27 8.15 -5.03
C GLU A 50 4.17 7.20 -5.50
N TYR A 51 3.83 6.14 -4.78
CA TYR A 51 2.70 5.27 -5.13
C TYR A 51 1.37 6.00 -5.07
N ALA A 52 1.17 6.90 -4.10
CA ALA A 52 -0.02 7.76 -4.05
C ALA A 52 -0.15 8.62 -5.32
N ARG A 53 0.95 9.28 -5.72
CA ARG A 53 1.02 10.15 -6.91
C ARG A 53 0.79 9.40 -8.21
N HIS A 54 1.25 8.16 -8.31
CA HIS A 54 1.07 7.32 -9.50
C HIS A 54 -0.25 6.53 -9.49
N GLY A 55 -1.12 6.75 -8.49
CA GLY A 55 -2.50 6.25 -8.53
C GLY A 55 -2.69 4.81 -8.07
N ALA A 56 -1.81 4.26 -7.23
CA ALA A 56 -2.15 3.07 -6.46
C ALA A 56 -3.42 3.34 -5.63
N LYS A 57 -4.37 2.40 -5.60
CA LYS A 57 -5.64 2.58 -4.90
C LYS A 57 -5.49 2.35 -3.40
N GLU A 58 -4.69 1.36 -3.04
CA GLU A 58 -4.40 0.99 -1.66
C GLU A 58 -2.90 0.77 -1.45
N TYR A 59 -2.46 1.07 -0.23
CA TYR A 59 -1.08 0.89 0.22
C TYR A 59 -1.07 0.32 1.63
N TRP A 60 -0.44 -0.83 1.80
CA TRP A 60 -0.42 -1.56 3.05
C TRP A 60 1.01 -1.64 3.57
N LEU A 61 1.19 -1.31 4.85
CA LEU A 61 2.45 -1.49 5.55
C LEU A 61 2.30 -2.63 6.55
N VAL A 62 3.11 -3.67 6.39
CA VAL A 62 3.11 -4.83 7.28
C VAL A 62 4.35 -4.77 8.16
N SER A 63 4.20 -4.79 9.48
CA SER A 63 5.31 -4.90 10.43
C SER A 63 5.33 -6.32 11.03
N PRO A 64 6.16 -7.25 10.52
CA PRO A 64 6.21 -8.61 11.05
C PRO A 64 6.61 -8.67 12.52
N ASP A 65 7.60 -7.87 12.92
CA ASP A 65 8.13 -7.83 14.29
C ASP A 65 7.09 -7.37 15.32
N LYS A 66 6.12 -6.56 14.87
CA LYS A 66 5.05 -6.02 15.71
C LYS A 66 3.72 -6.75 15.55
N SER A 67 3.62 -7.66 14.57
CA SER A 67 2.36 -8.29 14.15
C SER A 67 1.27 -7.27 13.81
N GLU A 68 1.66 -6.21 13.10
CA GLU A 68 0.81 -5.07 12.76
C GLU A 68 0.62 -4.91 11.24
N VAL A 69 -0.55 -4.43 10.83
CA VAL A 69 -0.83 -4.02 9.45
C VAL A 69 -1.53 -2.66 9.45
N GLU A 70 -0.94 -1.69 8.77
CA GLU A 70 -1.54 -0.39 8.50
C GLU A 70 -2.07 -0.36 7.06
N VAL A 71 -3.35 -0.04 6.89
CA VAL A 71 -4.00 0.03 5.57
C VAL A 71 -4.34 1.47 5.23
N TYR A 72 -3.91 1.90 4.05
CA TYR A 72 -4.17 3.23 3.53
C TYR A 72 -4.90 3.18 2.19
N GLN A 73 -5.88 4.06 2.02
CA GLN A 73 -6.59 4.25 0.74
C GLN A 73 -6.18 5.57 0.11
N ASN A 74 -6.01 5.60 -1.20
CA ASN A 74 -5.63 6.81 -1.92
C ASN A 74 -6.80 7.78 -2.04
N SER A 75 -6.48 9.07 -2.01
CA SER A 75 -7.42 10.18 -2.16
C SER A 75 -6.77 11.30 -2.97
N GLU A 76 -7.51 12.36 -3.26
CA GLU A 76 -6.95 13.56 -3.91
C GLU A 76 -5.79 14.20 -3.13
N LYS A 77 -5.72 13.96 -1.81
CA LYS A 77 -4.65 14.48 -0.93
C LYS A 77 -3.53 13.47 -0.70
N GLY A 78 -3.58 12.31 -1.36
CA GLY A 78 -2.72 11.16 -1.11
C GLY A 78 -3.36 10.13 -0.19
N PHE A 79 -2.56 9.18 0.28
CA PHE A 79 -3.02 8.09 1.11
C PHE A 79 -3.55 8.55 2.48
N LEU A 80 -4.74 8.07 2.84
CA LEU A 80 -5.39 8.27 4.13
C LEU A 80 -5.47 6.93 4.85
N ALA A 81 -5.13 6.91 6.14
CA ALA A 81 -5.27 5.71 6.96
C ALA A 81 -6.74 5.29 7.00
N CYS A 82 -7.01 4.00 6.82
CA CYS A 82 -8.34 3.43 6.61
C CYS A 82 -8.63 2.20 7.47
N SER A 83 -7.61 1.44 7.84
CA SER A 83 -7.72 0.38 8.84
C SER A 83 -6.36 0.12 9.50
N TYR A 84 -6.40 -0.48 10.69
CA TYR A 84 -5.23 -0.95 11.41
C TYR A 84 -5.53 -2.31 12.02
N PHE A 85 -4.59 -3.24 11.89
CA PHE A 85 -4.72 -4.58 12.45
C PHE A 85 -3.54 -4.86 13.37
N TYR A 86 -3.82 -5.49 14.51
CA TYR A 86 -2.83 -6.00 15.46
C TYR A 86 -3.17 -7.46 15.77
N ASP A 87 -2.19 -8.36 15.68
CA ASP A 87 -2.37 -9.80 15.93
C ASP A 87 -3.55 -10.39 15.13
N GLY A 88 -3.68 -9.96 13.87
CA GLY A 88 -4.75 -10.41 12.95
C GLY A 88 -6.16 -9.88 13.28
N ARG A 89 -6.31 -8.95 14.24
CA ARG A 89 -7.61 -8.35 14.60
C ARG A 89 -7.64 -6.88 14.21
N GLU A 90 -8.77 -6.44 13.66
CA GLU A 90 -9.02 -5.02 13.39
C GLU A 90 -9.02 -4.27 14.72
N ASP A 91 -8.14 -3.28 14.87
CA ASP A 91 -8.16 -2.39 16.03
C ASP A 91 -9.21 -1.29 15.82
N LYS A 92 -10.27 -1.36 16.63
CA LYS A 92 -11.36 -0.38 16.63
C LYS A 92 -11.06 0.86 17.47
N HIS A 93 -9.97 0.88 18.24
CA HIS A 93 -9.55 2.06 19.00
C HIS A 93 -8.74 3.06 18.17
N SER A 94 -8.30 2.67 16.98
CA SER A 94 -7.70 3.59 16.04
C SER A 94 -8.77 4.56 15.52
N ALA A 95 -8.55 5.87 15.68
CA ALA A 95 -9.45 6.95 15.23
C ALA A 95 -9.56 7.06 13.69
N ILE A 96 -9.35 5.95 13.00
CA ILE A 96 -9.34 5.83 11.56
C ILE A 96 -10.78 5.67 11.06
N PRO A 97 -11.25 6.55 10.16
CA PRO A 97 -12.55 6.38 9.52
C PRO A 97 -12.57 5.07 8.75
N ARG A 98 -13.55 4.21 9.01
CA ARG A 98 -13.71 2.95 8.29
C ARG A 98 -13.79 3.20 6.78
N CYS A 99 -12.81 2.70 6.05
CA CYS A 99 -12.98 2.49 4.63
C CYS A 99 -13.69 1.16 4.40
N GLY A 100 -14.78 1.20 3.64
CA GLY A 100 -15.52 0.00 3.29
C GLY A 100 -14.70 -0.89 2.36
N ILE A 101 -13.94 -1.83 2.93
CA ILE A 101 -13.44 -3.00 2.23
C ILE A 101 -14.68 -3.78 1.79
N ARG A 102 -15.18 -3.51 0.57
CA ARG A 102 -16.17 -4.38 -0.06
C ARG A 102 -15.38 -5.48 -0.76
N GLY A 103 -15.36 -6.65 -0.12
CA GLY A 103 -15.00 -7.90 -0.78
C GLY A 103 -15.99 -8.29 -1.87
#